data_AF-A0A7J2KUU2-F1
#
_entry.id   AF-A0A7J2KUU2-F1
#
_cell.length_a   1.000
_cell.length_b   1.000
_cell.length_c   1.000
_cell.angle_alpha   90.00
_cell.angle_beta   90.00
_cell.angle_gamma   90.00
#
_symmetry.space_group_name_H-M   'P 1'
#
loop_
_entity.id
_entity.type
_entity.pdbx_description
1 polymer ?
#
loop_
_entity_poly.entity_id
_entity_poly.type
_entity_poly.pdbx_seq_one_letter_code
_entity_poly.pdbx_strand_id
1 'polypeptide(L)'
;MEKRKMILTYKIRHHRNFELELSKARQVAKIALKTRTRSSADVRHIGLKSMIANQILRKYANNLKAKHITKVVLTVPNQGITINKESMEICIPSLKLNLKYQFSNDFEKVNQIEIDKEYAFISVSLPDVEGYKTENYIGVDLNTTGHCAVVGNPTTGKVFKMGKMAYHIHKKYQNIRRDL
;
A
#
# COMPACT_ATOMS: atom_id res chain seq x y z
N MET A 1 -21.43 10.52 -11.13
CA MET A 1 -20.06 9.99 -11.38
C MET A 1 -19.45 9.64 -10.04
N GLU A 2 -19.16 8.37 -9.80
CA GLU A 2 -18.44 7.94 -8.60
C GLU A 2 -17.01 8.49 -8.71
N LYS A 3 -16.63 9.42 -7.83
CA LYS A 3 -15.25 9.92 -7.78
C LYS A 3 -14.34 8.72 -7.55
N ARG A 4 -13.35 8.56 -8.42
CA ARG A 4 -12.29 7.56 -8.25
C ARG A 4 -11.63 7.80 -6.88
N LYS A 5 -11.23 6.74 -6.19
CA LYS A 5 -10.62 6.84 -4.84
C LYS A 5 -9.28 6.14 -4.87
N MET A 6 -8.26 6.84 -4.37
CA MET A 6 -6.95 6.25 -4.18
C MET A 6 -6.92 5.52 -2.84
N ILE A 7 -6.59 4.22 -2.84
CA ILE A 7 -6.44 3.44 -1.62
C ILE A 7 -4.97 3.37 -1.25
N LEU A 8 -4.60 3.93 -0.10
CA LEU A 8 -3.27 3.81 0.47
C LEU A 8 -3.28 2.89 1.69
N THR A 9 -2.14 2.25 1.95
CA THR A 9 -1.94 1.41 3.13
C THR A 9 -0.80 1.97 3.96
N TYR A 10 -1.11 2.36 5.19
CA TYR A 10 -0.12 2.83 6.16
C TYR A 10 0.25 1.72 7.13
N LYS A 11 1.52 1.70 7.54
CA LYS A 11 2.08 0.70 8.45
C LYS A 11 2.36 1.34 9.81
N ILE A 12 1.79 0.79 10.88
CA ILE A 12 1.98 1.29 12.25
C ILE A 12 2.41 0.13 13.16
N ARG A 13 3.39 0.35 14.03
CA ARG A 13 3.82 -0.65 15.01
C ARG A 13 2.87 -0.63 16.22
N HIS A 14 2.30 -1.77 16.59
CA HIS A 14 1.25 -1.83 17.64
C HIS A 14 1.75 -2.26 19.03
N HIS A 15 3.02 -2.66 19.17
CA HIS A 15 3.68 -2.96 20.45
C HIS A 15 2.90 -3.92 21.38
N ARG A 16 2.11 -4.83 20.81
CA ARG A 16 1.26 -5.76 21.55
C ARG A 16 1.43 -7.17 21.04
N ASN A 17 1.44 -8.15 21.94
CA ASN A 17 1.51 -9.55 21.56
C ASN A 17 0.11 -10.05 21.12
N PHE A 18 -0.01 -10.52 19.87
CA PHE A 18 -1.21 -11.13 19.29
C PHE A 18 -1.01 -12.61 18.92
N GLU A 19 0.01 -13.28 19.46
CA GLU A 19 0.32 -14.68 19.11
C GLU A 19 -0.84 -15.64 19.37
N LEU A 20 -1.58 -15.44 20.48
CA LEU A 20 -2.73 -16.26 20.81
C LEU A 20 -3.87 -16.06 19.83
N GLU A 21 -4.19 -14.81 19.50
CA GLU A 21 -5.22 -14.44 18.52
C GLU A 21 -4.85 -14.94 17.12
N LEU A 22 -3.58 -14.82 16.72
CA LEU A 22 -3.07 -15.31 15.45
C LEU A 22 -3.10 -16.85 15.38
N SER A 23 -2.81 -17.54 16.48
CA SER A 23 -2.94 -19.00 16.58
C SER A 23 -4.39 -19.44 16.40
N LYS A 24 -5.33 -18.78 17.11
CA LYS A 24 -6.77 -18.99 16.96
C LYS A 24 -7.24 -18.70 15.53
N ALA A 25 -6.78 -17.60 14.94
CA ALA A 25 -7.08 -17.24 13.56
C ALA A 25 -6.61 -18.31 12.56
N ARG A 26 -5.44 -18.90 12.79
CA ARG A 26 -4.93 -20.02 11.99
C ARG A 26 -5.78 -21.28 12.14
N GLN A 27 -6.29 -21.57 13.33
CA GLN A 27 -7.24 -22.67 13.53
C GLN A 27 -8.55 -22.44 12.76
N VAL A 28 -9.12 -21.23 12.85
CA VAL A 28 -10.32 -20.84 12.07
C VAL A 28 -10.07 -21.01 10.57
N ALA A 29 -8.92 -20.56 10.08
CA ALA A 29 -8.56 -20.71 8.66
C ALA A 29 -8.47 -22.19 8.23
N LYS A 30 -7.90 -23.07 9.08
CA LYS A 30 -7.83 -24.52 8.81
C LYS A 30 -9.22 -25.14 8.70
N ILE A 31 -10.14 -24.79 9.60
CA ILE A 31 -11.53 -25.25 9.53
C ILE A 31 -12.19 -24.72 8.26
N ALA A 32 -12.06 -23.42 7.98
CA ALA A 32 -12.62 -22.78 6.78
C ALA A 32 -12.16 -23.47 5.48
N LEU A 33 -10.89 -23.87 5.42
CA LEU A 33 -10.33 -24.55 4.25
C LEU A 33 -10.88 -25.97 4.07
N LYS A 34 -11.06 -26.71 5.17
CA LYS A 34 -11.54 -28.10 5.18
C LYS A 34 -13.05 -28.21 4.94
N THR A 35 -13.84 -27.44 5.68
CA THR A 35 -15.30 -27.56 5.67
C THR A 35 -15.98 -26.57 4.74
N ARG A 36 -15.28 -25.53 4.29
CA ARG A 36 -15.83 -24.41 3.50
C ARG A 36 -16.99 -23.69 4.18
N THR A 37 -17.05 -23.79 5.51
CA THR A 37 -18.00 -23.08 6.35
C THR A 37 -17.85 -21.56 6.21
N ARG A 38 -18.99 -20.85 6.22
CA ARG A 38 -19.07 -19.39 6.23
C ARG A 38 -19.66 -18.79 7.51
N SER A 39 -20.16 -19.63 8.43
CA SER A 39 -20.80 -19.20 9.66
C SER A 39 -19.82 -19.10 10.82
N SER A 40 -19.85 -17.99 11.57
CA SER A 40 -19.10 -17.86 12.83
C SER A 40 -19.58 -18.82 13.93
N ALA A 41 -20.78 -19.38 13.81
CA ALA A 41 -21.32 -20.31 14.82
C ALA A 41 -20.46 -21.58 14.93
N ASP A 42 -20.03 -22.11 13.79
CA ASP A 42 -19.26 -23.36 13.69
C ASP A 42 -17.85 -23.23 14.29
N VAL A 43 -17.29 -22.02 14.30
CA VAL A 43 -15.96 -21.72 14.84
C VAL A 43 -16.01 -21.00 16.19
N ARG A 44 -17.19 -20.88 16.80
CA ARG A 44 -17.39 -20.20 18.09
C ARG A 44 -16.54 -20.81 19.21
N HIS A 45 -16.35 -22.13 19.19
CA HIS A 45 -15.58 -22.87 20.18
C HIS A 45 -14.09 -22.46 20.26
N ILE A 46 -13.54 -21.84 19.21
CA ILE A 46 -12.14 -21.36 19.18
C ILE A 46 -11.96 -20.10 20.05
N GLY A 47 -13.04 -19.33 20.27
CA GLY A 47 -13.00 -18.13 21.10
C GLY A 47 -12.32 -16.92 20.44
N LEU A 48 -12.23 -16.88 19.11
CA LEU A 48 -11.90 -15.67 18.36
C LEU A 48 -13.15 -14.80 18.21
N LYS A 49 -13.01 -13.47 18.30
CA LYS A 49 -14.15 -12.55 18.10
C LYS A 49 -14.76 -12.77 16.71
N SER A 50 -16.10 -12.89 16.67
CA SER A 50 -16.87 -13.25 15.46
C SER A 50 -16.58 -12.32 14.28
N MET A 51 -16.42 -11.02 14.53
CA MET A 51 -16.08 -10.04 13.51
C MET A 51 -14.80 -10.38 12.75
N ILE A 52 -13.75 -10.82 13.45
CA ILE A 52 -12.46 -11.20 12.85
C ILE A 52 -12.57 -12.59 12.24
N ALA A 53 -13.21 -13.53 12.94
CA ALA A 53 -13.41 -14.89 12.44
C ALA A 53 -14.16 -14.89 11.10
N ASN A 54 -15.21 -14.08 10.96
CA ASN A 54 -15.97 -13.95 9.72
C ASN A 54 -15.15 -13.44 8.53
N GLN A 55 -14.18 -12.53 8.74
CA GLN A 55 -13.28 -12.10 7.68
C GLN A 55 -12.39 -13.24 7.20
N ILE A 56 -11.86 -14.03 8.13
CA ILE A 56 -11.03 -15.20 7.83
C ILE A 56 -11.86 -16.28 7.10
N LEU A 57 -13.05 -16.60 7.60
CA LEU A 57 -13.96 -17.55 6.96
C LEU A 57 -14.26 -17.12 5.53
N ARG A 58 -14.64 -15.86 5.29
CA ARG A 58 -14.91 -15.34 3.93
C ARG A 58 -13.69 -15.45 3.02
N LYS A 59 -12.50 -15.13 3.51
CA LYS A 59 -11.24 -15.19 2.74
C LYS A 59 -10.93 -16.61 2.25
N TYR A 60 -11.05 -17.61 3.12
CA TYR A 60 -10.65 -18.99 2.81
C TYR A 60 -11.80 -19.84 2.24
N ALA A 61 -13.03 -19.66 2.71
CA ALA A 61 -14.18 -20.42 2.20
C ALA A 61 -14.54 -20.01 0.78
N ASN A 62 -14.50 -18.72 0.44
CA ASN A 62 -14.86 -18.24 -0.90
C ASN A 62 -13.78 -18.54 -1.96
N ASN A 63 -12.51 -18.64 -1.55
CA ASN A 63 -11.44 -18.95 -2.49
C ASN A 63 -11.33 -20.46 -2.72
N LEU A 64 -12.06 -20.97 -3.72
CA LEU A 64 -12.06 -22.40 -4.09
C LEU A 64 -10.67 -22.93 -4.48
N LYS A 65 -9.77 -22.06 -4.95
CA LYS A 65 -8.41 -22.43 -5.38
C LYS A 65 -7.41 -22.52 -4.21
N ALA A 66 -7.74 -21.98 -3.04
CA ALA A 66 -6.86 -22.06 -1.87
C ALA A 66 -6.70 -23.52 -1.44
N LYS A 67 -5.46 -23.99 -1.34
CA LYS A 67 -5.09 -25.37 -0.90
C LYS A 67 -4.32 -25.42 0.41
N HIS A 68 -3.60 -24.35 0.74
CA HIS A 68 -2.74 -24.27 1.93
C HIS A 68 -2.80 -22.88 2.57
N ILE A 69 -2.48 -22.81 3.86
CA ILE A 69 -2.47 -21.58 4.65
C ILE A 69 -1.01 -21.26 4.99
N THR A 70 -0.47 -20.19 4.42
CA THR A 70 0.91 -19.72 4.68
C THR A 70 0.93 -18.70 5.82
N LYS A 71 0.34 -17.52 5.59
CA LYS A 71 0.22 -16.41 6.55
C LYS A 71 -1.25 -16.13 6.85
N VAL A 72 -1.56 -15.94 8.13
CA VAL A 72 -2.86 -15.45 8.61
C VAL A 72 -2.63 -14.14 9.33
N VAL A 73 -3.48 -13.16 9.04
CA VAL A 73 -3.52 -11.85 9.67
C VAL A 73 -4.90 -11.66 10.28
N LEU A 74 -4.99 -10.86 11.33
CA LEU A 74 -6.27 -10.47 11.92
C LEU A 74 -6.82 -9.30 11.11
N THR A 75 -7.85 -9.55 10.31
CA THR A 75 -8.50 -8.51 9.51
C THR A 75 -9.71 -7.97 10.25
N VAL A 76 -9.71 -6.65 10.51
CA VAL A 76 -10.84 -5.91 11.09
C VAL A 76 -11.49 -5.06 10.01
N PRO A 77 -12.79 -5.23 9.73
CA PRO A 77 -13.52 -4.40 8.78
C PRO A 77 -13.80 -3.00 9.34
N ASN A 78 -14.14 -2.03 8.47
CA ASN A 78 -14.56 -0.68 8.86
C ASN A 78 -15.56 -0.61 10.03
N GLN A 79 -16.55 -1.52 10.09
CA GLN A 79 -17.56 -1.59 11.13
C GLN A 79 -16.98 -1.80 12.53
N GLY A 80 -15.77 -2.35 12.62
CA GLY A 80 -15.06 -2.62 13.87
C GLY A 80 -14.03 -1.57 14.25
N ILE A 81 -14.05 -0.40 13.60
CA ILE A 81 -13.01 0.62 13.74
C ILE A 81 -13.68 1.94 14.14
N THR A 82 -13.19 2.52 15.23
CA THR A 82 -13.60 3.85 15.69
C THR A 82 -12.41 4.79 15.51
N ILE A 83 -12.63 5.96 14.89
CA ILE A 83 -11.57 6.91 14.58
C ILE A 83 -11.83 8.20 15.34
N ASN A 84 -10.83 8.68 16.04
CA ASN A 84 -10.79 10.03 16.58
C ASN A 84 -9.78 10.85 15.77
N LYS A 85 -10.27 11.80 14.95
CA LYS A 85 -9.42 12.66 14.11
C LYS A 85 -8.73 13.77 14.90
N GLU A 86 -9.30 14.19 16.03
CA GLU A 86 -8.73 15.24 16.89
C GLU A 86 -7.51 14.72 17.66
N SER A 87 -7.61 13.52 18.24
CA SER A 87 -6.50 12.89 18.97
C SER A 87 -5.55 12.08 18.07
N MET A 88 -5.85 11.96 16.77
CA MET A 88 -5.14 11.09 15.83
C MET A 88 -5.04 9.64 16.31
N GLU A 89 -6.15 9.09 16.81
CA GLU A 89 -6.24 7.73 17.35
C GLU A 89 -7.24 6.86 16.58
N ILE A 90 -6.86 5.61 16.36
CA ILE A 90 -7.69 4.56 15.79
C ILE A 90 -7.89 3.50 16.86
N CYS A 91 -9.14 3.33 17.29
CA CYS A 91 -9.55 2.32 18.25
C CYS A 91 -10.12 1.11 17.53
N ILE A 92 -9.68 -0.07 17.96
CA ILE A 92 -10.17 -1.37 17.52
C ILE A 92 -10.80 -2.05 18.75
N PRO A 93 -12.11 -1.86 18.98
CA PRO A 93 -12.77 -2.36 20.20
C PRO A 93 -12.71 -3.87 20.34
N SER A 94 -12.74 -4.59 19.21
CA SER A 94 -12.69 -6.06 19.18
C SER A 94 -11.40 -6.64 19.76
N LEU A 95 -10.30 -5.89 19.70
CA LEU A 95 -8.97 -6.26 20.21
C LEU A 95 -8.53 -5.38 21.40
N LYS A 96 -9.39 -4.45 21.85
CA LYS A 96 -9.08 -3.44 22.86
C LYS A 96 -7.76 -2.72 22.56
N LEU A 97 -7.51 -2.40 21.29
CA LEU A 97 -6.26 -1.81 20.81
C LEU A 97 -6.50 -0.36 20.38
N ASN A 98 -5.68 0.55 20.88
CA ASN A 98 -5.64 1.94 20.44
C ASN A 98 -4.33 2.18 19.69
N LEU A 99 -4.42 2.70 18.48
CA LEU A 99 -3.28 3.01 17.61
C LEU A 99 -3.24 4.51 17.37
N LYS A 100 -2.14 5.15 17.76
CA LYS A 100 -1.85 6.52 17.34
C LYS A 100 -1.33 6.49 15.91
N TYR A 101 -1.87 7.34 15.05
CA TYR A 101 -1.41 7.48 13.68
C TYR A 101 -0.82 8.86 13.41
N GLN A 102 0.06 8.92 12.40
CA GLN A 102 0.81 10.13 12.03
C GLN A 102 0.64 10.49 10.55
N PHE A 103 -0.21 9.77 9.81
CA PHE A 103 -0.52 10.10 8.42
C PHE A 103 -1.63 11.16 8.34
N SER A 104 -1.75 11.82 7.17
CA SER A 104 -2.67 12.95 6.99
C SER A 104 -4.13 12.58 7.31
N ASN A 105 -4.88 13.53 7.89
CA ASN A 105 -6.31 13.40 8.21
C ASN A 105 -7.24 13.55 7.01
N ASP A 106 -6.68 13.78 5.81
CA ASP A 106 -7.40 14.04 4.55
C ASP A 106 -8.10 12.80 3.96
N PHE A 107 -8.04 11.66 4.64
CA PHE A 107 -8.75 10.45 4.20
C PHE A 107 -10.25 10.53 4.49
N GLU A 108 -11.04 9.98 3.56
CA GLU A 108 -12.49 9.89 3.67
C GLU A 108 -12.91 8.82 4.67
N LYS A 109 -12.28 7.64 4.59
CA LYS A 109 -12.60 6.48 5.44
C LYS A 109 -11.43 5.52 5.59
N VAL A 110 -11.39 4.81 6.71
CA VAL A 110 -10.59 3.59 6.87
C VAL A 110 -11.43 2.40 6.37
N ASN A 111 -10.89 1.64 5.44
CA ASN A 111 -11.57 0.50 4.83
C ASN A 111 -11.47 -0.75 5.70
N GLN A 112 -10.25 -1.06 6.12
CA GLN A 112 -9.92 -2.24 6.91
C GLN A 112 -8.56 -2.05 7.58
N ILE A 113 -8.33 -2.81 8.65
CA ILE A 113 -7.03 -2.90 9.31
C ILE A 113 -6.62 -4.37 9.35
N GLU A 114 -5.42 -4.67 8.87
CA GLU A 114 -4.80 -5.99 9.00
C GLU A 114 -3.72 -5.94 10.06
N ILE A 115 -3.80 -6.81 11.06
CA ILE A 115 -2.82 -6.87 12.14
C ILE A 115 -2.05 -8.17 12.01
N ASP A 116 -0.72 -8.05 11.98
CA ASP A 116 0.19 -9.19 12.04
C ASP A 116 0.84 -9.33 13.42
N LYS A 117 2.06 -9.87 13.49
CA LYS A 117 2.75 -10.05 14.76
C LYS A 117 3.26 -8.74 15.34
N GLU A 118 3.57 -7.76 14.51
CA GLU A 118 4.29 -6.55 14.91
C GLU A 118 3.63 -5.26 14.41
N TYR A 119 2.97 -5.31 13.26
CA TYR A 119 2.43 -4.17 12.57
C TYR A 119 0.94 -4.29 12.29
N ALA A 120 0.28 -3.13 12.36
CA ALA A 120 -1.06 -2.89 11.88
C ALA A 120 -0.96 -2.15 10.54
N PHE A 121 -1.55 -2.73 9.50
CA PHE A 121 -1.66 -2.17 8.16
C PHE A 121 -3.05 -1.57 8.00
N ILE A 122 -3.11 -0.25 7.88
CA ILE A 122 -4.35 0.52 7.84
C ILE A 122 -4.60 0.92 6.40
N SER A 123 -5.66 0.38 5.80
CA SER A 123 -6.11 0.76 4.47
C SER A 123 -7.05 1.96 4.56
N VAL A 124 -6.69 3.07 3.92
CA VAL A 124 -7.50 4.29 3.88
C VAL A 124 -7.85 4.68 2.45
N SER A 125 -9.01 5.30 2.28
CA SER A 125 -9.43 5.90 1.01
C SER A 125 -9.15 7.39 1.05
N LEU A 126 -8.32 7.87 0.13
CA LEU A 126 -8.09 9.29 -0.11
C LEU A 126 -8.93 9.75 -1.30
N PRO A 127 -9.36 11.03 -1.29
CA PRO A 127 -9.94 11.63 -2.48
C PRO A 127 -8.90 11.56 -3.60
N ASP A 128 -9.29 11.03 -4.76
CA ASP A 128 -8.41 11.04 -5.92
C ASP A 128 -8.25 12.48 -6.39
N VAL A 129 -7.00 12.89 -6.60
CA VAL A 129 -6.70 14.19 -7.17
C VAL A 129 -6.89 14.03 -8.67
N GLU A 130 -7.75 14.84 -9.28
CA GLU A 130 -7.95 14.79 -10.72
C GLU A 130 -6.59 14.89 -11.41
N GLY A 131 -6.25 13.88 -12.21
CA GLY A 131 -5.03 13.89 -12.99
C GLY A 131 -5.03 15.14 -13.85
N TYR A 132 -4.04 16.01 -13.68
CA TYR A 132 -3.90 17.18 -14.52
C TYR A 132 -3.78 16.72 -15.97
N LYS A 133 -4.66 17.23 -16.83
CA LYS A 133 -4.59 16.94 -18.25
C LYS A 133 -3.36 17.66 -18.79
N THR A 134 -2.27 16.93 -19.00
CA THR A 134 -1.07 17.49 -19.63
C THR A 134 -1.42 17.97 -21.03
N GLU A 135 -1.44 19.28 -21.24
CA GLU A 135 -1.65 19.85 -22.57
C GLU A 135 -0.48 19.55 -23.50
N ASN A 136 0.72 19.46 -22.94
CA ASN A 136 1.96 19.21 -23.66
C ASN A 136 2.92 18.35 -22.84
N TYR A 137 3.83 17.66 -23.53
CA TYR A 137 4.94 16.96 -22.92
C TYR A 137 6.23 17.28 -23.68
N ILE A 138 7.36 17.12 -23.00
CA ILE A 138 8.69 17.31 -23.60
C ILE A 138 9.42 15.98 -23.47
N GLY A 139 9.91 15.45 -24.60
CA GLY A 139 10.79 14.28 -24.62
C GLY A 139 12.22 14.72 -24.32
N VAL A 140 12.86 14.13 -23.33
CA VAL A 140 14.27 14.39 -23.01
C VAL A 140 15.06 13.10 -23.19
N ASP A 141 15.98 13.10 -24.16
CA ASP A 141 16.95 12.03 -24.34
C ASP A 141 18.26 12.41 -23.64
N LEU A 142 18.67 11.57 -22.70
CA LEU A 142 19.90 11.71 -21.92
C LEU A 142 21.02 10.78 -22.42
N ASN A 143 20.74 9.83 -23.32
CA ASN A 143 21.71 8.86 -23.83
C ASN A 143 22.49 9.37 -25.07
N THR A 144 22.66 10.68 -25.17
CA THR A 144 23.21 11.31 -26.37
C THR A 144 24.74 11.27 -26.33
N THR A 145 25.37 10.81 -27.41
CA THR A 145 26.83 10.86 -27.55
C THR A 145 27.23 12.14 -28.27
N GLY A 146 27.80 13.10 -27.54
CA GLY A 146 28.28 14.38 -28.09
C GLY A 146 27.56 15.63 -27.58
N HIS A 147 26.41 15.47 -26.92
CA HIS A 147 25.64 16.55 -26.29
C HIS A 147 25.33 16.19 -24.83
N CYS A 148 24.86 17.15 -24.04
CA CYS A 148 24.44 16.88 -22.66
C CYS A 148 23.01 16.33 -22.60
N ALA A 149 22.12 16.90 -23.40
CA ALA A 149 20.72 16.49 -23.49
C ALA A 149 20.14 16.91 -24.85
N VAL A 150 19.25 16.09 -25.39
CA VAL A 150 18.42 16.44 -26.54
C VAL A 150 16.97 16.49 -26.08
N VAL A 151 16.33 17.61 -26.36
CA VAL A 151 15.00 17.94 -25.89
C VAL A 151 14.09 18.10 -27.11
N GLY A 152 13.04 17.29 -27.22
CA GLY A 152 12.05 17.35 -28.29
C GLY A 152 10.71 17.85 -27.77
N ASN A 153 10.13 18.84 -28.44
CA ASN A 153 8.74 19.23 -28.22
C ASN A 153 7.87 18.60 -29.33
N PRO A 154 7.07 17.55 -29.03
CA PRO A 154 6.24 16.84 -30.01
C PRO A 154 5.17 17.74 -30.64
N THR A 155 4.63 18.70 -29.89
CA THR A 155 3.56 19.60 -30.33
C THR A 155 4.04 20.57 -31.40
N THR A 156 5.29 21.05 -31.29
CA THR A 156 5.88 22.01 -32.25
C THR A 156 6.82 21.36 -33.26
N GLY A 157 7.18 20.08 -33.07
CA GLY A 157 8.20 19.38 -33.85
C GLY A 157 9.64 19.89 -33.64
N LYS A 158 9.85 20.87 -32.74
CA LYS A 158 11.17 21.47 -32.51
C LYS A 158 12.06 20.57 -31.66
N VAL A 159 13.33 20.46 -32.07
CA VAL A 159 14.37 19.73 -31.36
C VAL A 159 15.47 20.68 -30.91
N PHE A 160 15.74 20.72 -29.61
CA PHE A 160 16.80 21.49 -28.99
C PHE A 160 17.91 20.56 -28.52
N LYS A 161 19.14 20.81 -28.96
CA LYS A 161 20.34 20.06 -28.55
C LYS A 161 21.17 20.94 -27.62
N MET A 162 21.24 20.56 -26.34
CA MET A 162 21.96 21.31 -25.31
C MET A 162 23.37 20.75 -25.09
N GLY A 163 24.34 21.62 -24.80
CA GLY A 163 25.70 21.19 -24.50
C GLY A 163 26.48 20.66 -25.71
N LYS A 164 26.28 21.25 -26.90
CA LYS A 164 26.93 20.81 -28.15
C LYS A 164 28.46 20.75 -28.09
N MET A 165 29.07 21.58 -27.24
CA MET A 165 30.53 21.64 -27.06
C MET A 165 31.05 20.76 -25.93
N ALA A 166 30.17 20.14 -25.13
CA ALA A 166 30.57 19.43 -23.91
C ALA A 166 31.57 18.29 -24.21
N TYR A 167 31.31 17.51 -25.25
CA TYR A 167 32.24 16.45 -25.69
C TYR A 167 33.58 17.00 -26.15
N HIS A 168 33.59 18.09 -26.93
CA HIS A 168 34.82 18.73 -27.42
C HIS A 168 35.66 19.30 -26.27
N ILE A 169 35.01 19.97 -25.31
CA ILE A 169 35.65 20.49 -24.11
C ILE A 169 36.25 19.35 -23.29
N HIS A 170 35.48 18.29 -23.04
CA HIS A 170 35.94 17.12 -22.30
C HIS A 170 37.18 16.49 -22.95
N LYS A 171 37.13 16.28 -24.27
CA LYS A 171 38.24 15.69 -25.04
C LYS A 171 39.49 16.57 -25.05
N LYS A 172 39.33 17.90 -25.19
CA LYS A 172 40.44 18.86 -25.11
C LYS A 172 41.18 18.74 -23.76
N TYR A 173 40.46 18.85 -22.65
CA TYR A 173 41.07 18.78 -21.31
C TYR A 173 41.55 17.38 -20.94
N GLN A 174 40.94 16.32 -21.47
CA GLN A 174 41.44 14.95 -21.31
C GLN A 174 42.82 14.78 -21.97
N ASN A 175 43.03 15.32 -23.17
CA ASN A 175 44.30 15.23 -23.87
C ASN A 175 45.39 16.05 -23.16
N ILE A 176 45.09 17.29 -22.74
CA ILE A 176 46.04 18.12 -21.98
C ILE A 176 46.52 17.40 -20.70
N ARG A 177 45.62 16.66 -20.02
CA ARG A 177 45.98 15.89 -18.82
C ARG A 177 46.81 14.64 -19.08
N ARG A 178 46.89 14.15 -20.33
CA ARG A 178 47.77 13.01 -20.65
C ARG A 178 49.23 13.43 -20.81
N ASP A 179 49.46 14.69 -21.15
CA ASP A 179 50.78 15.26 -21.41
C ASP A 179 51.37 15.99 -20.17
N LEU A 180 50.65 15.96 -19.04
CA LEU A 180 51.07 16.43 -17.72
C LEU A 180 51.44 15.23 -16.84
#